data_AF-A0A6A6TMV9-F1
#
_entry.id   AF-A0A6A6TMV9-F1
#
_cell.length_a   1.000
_cell.length_b   1.000
_cell.length_c   1.000
_cell.angle_alpha   90.00
_cell.angle_beta   90.00
_cell.angle_gamma   90.00
#
_symmetry.space_group_name_H-M   'P 1'
#
loop_
_entity.id
_entity.type
_entity.pdbx_description
1 polymer ?
#
loop_
_entity_poly.entity_id
_entity_poly.type
_entity_poly.pdbx_seq_one_letter_code
_entity_poly.pdbx_strand_id
1 'polypeptide(L)'
;CLSSHSRCAEAQADVHPPSRLIKVGSQENARPRLIYPSTRVDYAAVSHCWGESKSILLTKANHDRLVDGFNDDELPRLFQDCVLVARRLDIEHVWIDTLCIIQDSKEDWTYEASRMGDVYRGSTVTISAVAA
;
A
#
# COMPACT_ATOMS: atom_id res chain seq x y z
N CYS A 1 -12.10 -8.22 15.89
CA CYS A 1 -12.83 -7.68 14.72
C CYS A 1 -12.99 -8.76 13.66
N LEU A 2 -11.94 -9.12 12.92
CA LEU A 2 -12.03 -10.13 11.86
C LEU A 2 -12.24 -11.57 12.37
N SER A 3 -11.74 -11.88 13.56
CA SER A 3 -11.94 -13.18 14.21
C SER A 3 -13.29 -13.33 14.93
N SER A 4 -13.94 -12.21 15.26
CA SER A 4 -15.06 -12.18 16.22
C SER A 4 -16.36 -11.62 15.63
N HIS A 5 -16.29 -10.85 14.55
CA HIS A 5 -17.46 -10.21 13.92
C HIS A 5 -17.66 -10.77 12.51
N SER A 6 -18.69 -11.60 12.33
CA SER A 6 -19.03 -12.22 11.03
C SER A 6 -19.23 -11.18 9.92
N ARG A 7 -19.99 -10.11 10.21
CA ARG A 7 -20.24 -9.03 9.24
C ARG A 7 -18.95 -8.34 8.77
N CYS A 8 -17.97 -8.16 9.65
CA CYS A 8 -16.69 -7.56 9.27
C CYS A 8 -15.86 -8.53 8.42
N ALA A 9 -15.87 -9.82 8.76
CA ALA A 9 -15.18 -10.85 7.98
C ALA A 9 -15.79 -11.02 6.57
N GLU A 10 -17.11 -11.02 6.47
CA GLU A 10 -17.87 -11.10 5.22
C GLU A 10 -17.66 -9.84 4.36
N ALA A 11 -17.81 -8.65 4.95
CA ALA A 11 -17.61 -7.39 4.24
C ALA A 11 -16.20 -7.27 3.65
N GLN A 12 -15.19 -7.84 4.30
CA GLN A 12 -13.83 -7.81 3.81
C GLN A 12 -13.56 -8.95 2.80
N ALA A 13 -14.34 -10.03 2.80
CA ALA A 13 -14.25 -11.13 1.82
C ALA A 13 -14.82 -10.79 0.45
N ASP A 14 -15.78 -9.86 0.40
CA ASP A 14 -16.41 -9.39 -0.83
C ASP A 14 -15.57 -8.35 -1.61
N VAL A 15 -14.41 -7.96 -1.08
CA VAL A 15 -13.56 -6.93 -1.69
C VAL A 15 -12.46 -7.56 -2.51
N HIS A 16 -12.40 -7.19 -3.79
CA HIS A 16 -11.29 -7.56 -4.66
C HIS A 16 -9.96 -6.96 -4.16
N PRO A 17 -8.85 -7.70 -4.24
CA PRO A 17 -7.55 -7.15 -3.87
C PRO A 17 -7.20 -5.94 -4.76
N PRO A 18 -6.42 -4.98 -4.22
CA PRO A 18 -5.86 -3.90 -5.03
C PRO A 18 -5.03 -4.47 -6.17
N SER A 19 -4.92 -3.76 -7.30
CA SER A 19 -4.11 -4.26 -8.42
C SER A 19 -2.63 -4.38 -8.06
N ARG A 20 -2.17 -3.54 -7.13
CA ARG A 20 -0.78 -3.42 -6.69
C ARG A 20 -0.69 -3.19 -5.20
N LEU A 21 0.35 -3.75 -4.59
CA LEU A 21 0.73 -3.53 -3.19
C LEU A 21 2.25 -3.41 -3.08
N ILE A 22 2.73 -2.76 -2.03
CA ILE A 22 4.14 -2.86 -1.63
C ILE A 22 4.26 -3.95 -0.57
N LYS A 23 4.97 -5.03 -0.90
CA LYS A 23 5.36 -6.05 0.09
C LYS A 23 6.55 -5.53 0.87
N VAL A 24 6.37 -5.33 2.17
CA VAL A 24 7.40 -4.81 3.09
C VAL A 24 8.04 -5.91 3.93
N GLY A 25 7.41 -7.10 3.99
CA GLY A 25 7.86 -8.24 4.78
C GLY A 25 7.78 -8.03 6.29
N SER A 26 7.98 -9.10 7.06
CA SER A 26 7.93 -9.10 8.52
C SER A 26 9.25 -8.70 9.20
N GLN A 27 10.37 -8.72 8.48
CA GLN A 27 11.71 -8.44 9.02
C GLN A 27 12.15 -7.01 8.71
N GLU A 28 12.92 -6.38 9.60
CA GLU A 28 13.43 -5.01 9.40
C GLU A 28 14.34 -4.89 8.16
N ASN A 29 15.06 -5.95 7.80
CA ASN A 29 15.95 -5.97 6.63
C ASN A 29 15.25 -6.40 5.32
N ALA A 30 13.93 -6.63 5.34
CA ALA A 30 13.20 -7.04 4.15
C ALA A 30 13.03 -5.85 3.20
N ARG A 31 13.60 -5.98 1.99
CA ARG A 31 13.52 -4.94 0.94
C ARG A 31 12.08 -4.80 0.44
N PRO A 32 11.46 -3.61 0.52
CA PRO A 32 10.15 -3.39 -0.04
C PRO A 32 10.15 -3.57 -1.54
N ARG A 33 9.05 -4.10 -2.07
CA ARG A 33 8.86 -4.24 -3.51
C ARG A 33 7.40 -4.18 -3.93
N LEU A 34 7.16 -3.71 -5.15
CA LEU A 34 5.86 -3.73 -5.79
C LEU A 34 5.47 -5.17 -6.17
N ILE A 35 4.26 -5.57 -5.82
CA ILE A 35 3.70 -6.89 -6.15
C ILE A 35 2.28 -6.75 -6.71
N TYR A 36 1.83 -7.80 -7.40
CA TYR A 36 0.47 -7.95 -7.90
C TYR A 36 -0.20 -9.10 -7.13
N PRO A 37 -1.05 -8.79 -6.14
CA PRO A 37 -1.74 -9.84 -5.41
C PRO A 37 -2.73 -10.56 -6.34
N SER A 38 -2.53 -11.86 -6.54
CA SER A 38 -3.47 -12.71 -7.30
C SER A 38 -4.64 -13.21 -6.44
N THR A 39 -4.43 -13.24 -5.11
CA THR A 39 -5.43 -13.61 -4.11
C THR A 39 -5.56 -12.51 -3.09
N ARG A 40 -6.59 -12.62 -2.25
CA ARG A 40 -6.74 -11.75 -1.10
C ARG A 40 -5.53 -11.88 -0.17
N VAL A 41 -4.99 -10.75 0.26
CA VAL A 41 -3.90 -10.63 1.23
C VAL A 41 -4.26 -9.55 2.23
N ASP A 42 -3.76 -9.67 3.46
CA ASP A 42 -3.89 -8.61 4.45
C ASP A 42 -2.90 -7.49 4.13
N TYR A 43 -3.40 -6.25 4.16
CA TYR A 43 -2.61 -5.05 3.90
C TYR A 43 -3.12 -3.86 4.71
N ALA A 44 -2.23 -2.90 4.93
CA ALA A 44 -2.57 -1.60 5.48
C ALA A 44 -2.69 -0.57 4.35
N ALA A 45 -3.74 0.24 4.34
CA ALA A 45 -3.81 1.40 3.46
C ALA A 45 -3.17 2.61 4.15
N VAL A 46 -2.41 3.43 3.43
CA VAL A 46 -1.81 4.66 3.97
C VAL A 46 -2.53 5.87 3.40
N SER A 47 -3.20 6.62 4.27
CA SER A 47 -3.80 7.90 3.95
C SER A 47 -2.84 9.01 4.32
N HIS A 48 -2.43 9.83 3.36
CA HIS A 48 -1.48 10.92 3.60
C HIS A 48 -1.78 12.13 2.71
N CYS A 49 -1.33 13.31 3.13
CA CYS A 49 -1.36 14.49 2.27
C CYS A 49 -0.16 14.47 1.32
N TRP A 50 -0.41 14.73 0.04
CA TRP A 50 0.62 14.88 -0.98
C TRP A 50 1.33 16.23 -0.75
N GLY A 51 2.27 16.27 0.21
CA GLY A 51 3.08 17.45 0.49
C GLY A 51 4.16 17.67 -0.58
N GLU A 52 4.99 18.70 -0.38
CA GLU A 52 6.10 19.05 -1.30
C GLU A 52 7.29 18.08 -1.26
N SER A 53 7.22 17.01 -0.44
CA SER A 53 8.32 16.08 -0.26
C SER A 53 8.57 15.27 -1.54
N LYS A 54 9.85 15.00 -1.81
CA LYS A 54 10.33 14.10 -2.87
C LYS A 54 9.94 12.65 -2.54
N SER A 55 8.65 12.36 -2.66
CA SER A 55 8.16 10.99 -2.58
C SER A 55 8.60 10.23 -3.82
N ILE A 56 8.97 8.96 -3.64
CA ILE A 56 9.09 8.07 -4.79
C ILE A 56 7.68 7.92 -5.37
N LEU A 57 7.55 8.33 -6.62
CA LEU A 57 6.34 8.13 -7.41
C LEU A 57 6.53 6.90 -8.28
N LEU A 58 5.56 5.99 -8.29
CA LEU A 58 5.53 4.92 -9.28
C LEU A 58 5.26 5.54 -10.66
N THR A 59 6.17 5.32 -11.59
CA THR A 59 6.07 5.74 -12.99
C THR A 59 6.36 4.55 -13.88
N LYS A 60 6.02 4.64 -15.17
CA LYS A 60 6.36 3.57 -16.13
C LYS A 60 7.86 3.29 -16.18
N ALA A 61 8.68 4.32 -15.99
CA ALA A 61 10.14 4.23 -16.10
C ALA A 61 10.81 3.55 -14.90
N ASN A 62 10.25 3.66 -13.69
CA ASN A 62 10.81 3.04 -12.49
C ASN A 62 10.04 1.81 -12.01
N HIS A 63 9.03 1.41 -12.78
CA HIS A 63 8.16 0.28 -12.50
C HIS A 63 8.94 -1.01 -12.20
N ASP A 64 9.76 -1.47 -13.15
CA ASP A 64 10.47 -2.74 -13.02
C ASP A 64 11.47 -2.70 -11.85
N ARG A 65 12.09 -1.54 -11.61
CA ARG A 65 12.94 -1.31 -10.44
C ARG A 65 12.18 -1.47 -9.12
N LEU A 66 10.95 -0.97 -9.05
CA LEU A 66 10.11 -1.10 -7.85
C LEU A 66 9.64 -2.55 -7.66
N VAL A 67 9.44 -3.31 -8.74
CA VAL A 67 9.13 -4.75 -8.70
C VAL A 67 10.32 -5.59 -8.21
N ASP A 68 11.53 -5.27 -8.66
CA ASP A 68 12.78 -5.92 -8.19
C ASP A 68 13.09 -5.58 -6.72
N GLY A 69 12.55 -4.47 -6.25
CA GLY A 69 12.63 -4.00 -4.88
C GLY A 69 13.68 -2.92 -4.65
N PHE A 70 13.46 -2.16 -3.59
CA PHE A 70 14.22 -0.98 -3.21
C PHE A 70 14.53 -1.05 -1.71
N ASN A 71 15.32 -0.11 -1.22
CA ASN A 71 15.69 -0.07 0.20
C ASN A 71 14.73 0.85 0.98
N ASP A 72 14.53 0.57 2.27
CA ASP A 72 13.65 1.36 3.15
C ASP A 72 14.09 2.83 3.23
N ASP A 73 15.38 3.12 3.14
CA ASP A 73 15.94 4.47 3.20
C ASP A 73 15.61 5.33 1.97
N GLU A 74 15.17 4.71 0.87
CA GLU A 74 14.67 5.42 -0.31
C GLU A 74 13.25 5.97 -0.08
N LEU A 75 12.49 5.42 0.87
CA LEU A 75 11.18 5.94 1.23
C LEU A 75 11.31 7.25 2.02
N PRO A 76 10.40 8.22 1.83
CA PRO A 76 10.24 9.31 2.78
C PRO A 76 10.06 8.80 4.21
N ARG A 77 10.59 9.53 5.20
CA ARG A 77 10.47 9.16 6.63
C ARG A 77 9.04 8.78 7.04
N LEU A 78 8.05 9.53 6.54
CA LEU A 78 6.63 9.24 6.78
C LEU A 78 6.24 7.81 6.39
N PHE A 79 6.71 7.34 5.24
CA PHE A 79 6.42 6.00 4.75
C PHE A 79 7.24 4.95 5.48
N GLN A 80 8.49 5.24 5.87
CA GLN A 80 9.26 4.36 6.74
C GLN A 80 8.53 4.10 8.06
N ASP A 81 7.96 5.15 8.67
CA ASP A 81 7.14 5.03 9.88
C ASP A 81 5.87 4.20 9.63
N CYS A 82 5.16 4.42 8.51
CA CYS A 82 4.02 3.59 8.13
C CYS A 82 4.39 2.11 7.94
N VAL A 83 5.53 1.83 7.30
CA VAL A 83 6.05 0.47 7.12
C VAL A 83 6.38 -0.17 8.47
N LEU A 84 7.04 0.57 9.37
CA LEU A 84 7.33 0.10 10.72
C LEU A 84 6.05 -0.22 11.51
N VAL A 85 5.03 0.64 11.42
CA VAL A 85 3.72 0.40 12.04
C VAL A 85 3.06 -0.86 11.46
N ALA A 86 3.06 -1.01 10.13
CA ALA A 86 2.49 -2.20 9.47
C ALA A 86 3.21 -3.48 9.92
N ARG A 87 4.54 -3.49 9.97
CA ARG A 87 5.35 -4.60 10.48
C ARG A 87 5.01 -4.96 11.92
N ARG A 88 4.86 -3.96 12.80
CA ARG A 88 4.46 -4.18 14.21
C ARG A 88 3.05 -4.72 14.38
N LEU A 89 2.19 -4.54 13.38
CA LEU A 89 0.84 -5.10 13.33
C LEU A 89 0.79 -6.47 12.62
N ASP A 90 1.93 -7.06 12.29
CA ASP A 90 2.05 -8.32 11.53
C ASP A 90 1.41 -8.24 10.12
N ILE A 91 1.43 -7.05 9.52
CA ILE A 91 0.93 -6.79 8.17
C ILE A 91 2.11 -6.59 7.22
N GLU A 92 2.32 -7.56 6.33
CA GLU A 92 3.48 -7.57 5.42
C GLU A 92 3.27 -6.77 4.12
N HIS A 93 2.09 -6.16 3.92
CA HIS A 93 1.75 -5.44 2.70
C HIS A 93 1.16 -4.08 3.01
N VAL A 94 1.56 -3.08 2.24
CA VAL A 94 1.01 -1.72 2.35
C VAL A 94 0.52 -1.25 0.98
N TRP A 95 -0.56 -0.48 0.99
CA TRP A 95 -1.02 0.27 -0.17
C TRP A 95 -0.79 1.75 0.07
N ILE A 96 -0.02 2.38 -0.82
CA ILE A 96 0.26 3.81 -0.82
C ILE A 96 0.00 4.31 -2.23
N ASP A 97 -0.92 5.24 -2.42
CA ASP A 97 -1.33 5.72 -3.75
C ASP A 97 -0.15 6.14 -4.64
N THR A 98 0.83 6.89 -4.10
CA THR A 98 2.02 7.32 -4.84
C THR A 98 2.91 6.17 -5.31
N LEU A 99 2.86 5.00 -4.65
CA LEU A 99 3.68 3.81 -4.95
C LEU A 99 2.90 2.67 -5.60
N CYS A 100 1.57 2.69 -5.55
CA CYS A 100 0.71 1.64 -6.08
C CYS A 100 -0.09 2.09 -7.31
N ILE A 101 -0.05 3.37 -7.69
CA ILE A 101 -0.66 3.93 -8.90
C ILE A 101 0.43 4.52 -9.79
N ILE A 102 0.40 4.26 -11.09
CA ILE A 102 1.36 4.83 -12.06
C ILE A 102 0.97 6.29 -12.31
N GLN A 103 1.77 7.20 -11.78
CA GLN A 103 1.47 8.64 -11.73
C GLN A 103 1.56 9.33 -13.09
N ASP A 104 2.35 8.79 -14.01
CA ASP A 104 2.50 9.29 -15.39
C ASP A 104 1.56 8.60 -16.39
N SER A 105 0.53 7.90 -15.91
CA SER A 105 -0.47 7.21 -16.73
C SER A 105 -1.89 7.62 -16.34
N LYS A 106 -2.53 8.46 -17.16
CA LYS A 106 -3.92 8.90 -16.94
C LYS A 106 -4.91 7.74 -16.91
N GLU A 107 -4.71 6.74 -17.76
CA GLU A 107 -5.55 5.55 -17.84
C GLU A 107 -5.46 4.74 -16.53
N ASP A 108 -4.24 4.48 -16.07
CA ASP A 108 -3.98 3.74 -14.84
C ASP A 108 -4.52 4.49 -13.62
N TRP A 109 -4.28 5.80 -13.56
CA TRP A 109 -4.80 6.64 -12.50
C TRP A 109 -6.33 6.61 -12.45
N THR A 110 -7.00 6.72 -13.61
CA THR A 110 -8.47 6.69 -13.67
C THR A 110 -9.01 5.35 -13.19
N TYR A 111 -8.36 4.26 -13.59
CA TYR A 111 -8.72 2.91 -13.17
C TYR A 111 -8.56 2.72 -11.66
N GLU A 112 -7.40 3.02 -11.09
CA GLU A 112 -7.13 2.85 -9.66
C GLU A 112 -7.96 3.82 -8.79
N ALA A 113 -8.12 5.07 -9.22
CA ALA A 113 -8.91 6.06 -8.49
C ALA A 113 -10.38 5.63 -8.37
N SER A 114 -10.96 5.03 -9.42
CA SER A 114 -12.33 4.50 -9.38
C SER A 114 -12.53 3.37 -8.36
N ARG A 115 -11.45 2.67 -8.01
CA ARG A 115 -11.44 1.52 -7.08
C ARG A 115 -10.90 1.88 -5.69
N MET A 116 -10.46 3.13 -5.49
CA MET A 116 -9.81 3.55 -4.24
C MET A 116 -10.69 3.30 -3.01
N GLY A 117 -12.01 3.50 -3.12
CA GLY A 117 -12.94 3.19 -2.05
C GLY A 117 -12.95 1.71 -1.65
N ASP A 118 -12.80 0.81 -2.63
CA ASP A 118 -12.69 -0.63 -2.37
C ASP A 118 -11.34 -0.96 -1.71
N VAL A 119 -10.26 -0.31 -2.14
CA VAL A 119 -8.94 -0.47 -1.51
C VAL A 119 -8.97 -0.08 -0.03
N TYR A 120 -9.52 1.08 0.31
CA TYR A 120 -9.63 1.47 1.72
C TYR A 120 -10.56 0.52 2.50
N ARG A 121 -11.70 0.12 1.90
CA ARG A 121 -12.65 -0.82 2.53
C ARG A 121 -12.05 -2.21 2.76
N GLY A 122 -11.17 -2.68 1.86
CA GLY A 122 -10.53 -3.99 1.94
C GLY A 122 -9.33 -4.05 2.88
N SER A 123 -8.76 -2.89 3.25
CA SER A 123 -7.60 -2.82 4.13
C SER A 123 -7.90 -3.33 5.54
N THR A 124 -6.93 -3.99 6.16
CA THR A 124 -7.04 -4.47 7.56
C THR A 124 -7.03 -3.30 8.53
N VAL A 125 -6.20 -2.30 8.23
CA VAL A 125 -6.12 -1.01 8.92
C VAL A 125 -5.83 0.08 7.92
N THR A 126 -6.27 1.30 8.22
CA THR A 126 -5.81 2.50 7.54
C THR A 126 -4.87 3.27 8.48
N ILE A 127 -3.65 3.51 8.03
CA ILE A 127 -2.67 4.34 8.71
C ILE A 127 -2.84 5.77 8.20
N SER A 128 -3.35 6.65 9.06
CA SER A 128 -3.45 8.07 8.76
C SER A 128 -2.13 8.76 9.12
N ALA A 129 -1.39 9.15 8.10
CA ALA A 129 -0.10 9.78 8.22
C ALA A 129 -0.27 11.30 8.11
N VAL A 130 -0.17 11.99 9.24
CA VAL A 130 -0.22 13.45 9.30
C VAL A 130 1.19 14.02 9.16
N ALA A 131 1.37 14.96 8.23
CA ALA A 131 2.61 15.72 8.15
C ALA A 131 2.69 16.62 9.40
N ALA A 132 3.81 16.55 10.12
CA ALA A 132 4.12 17.43 11.25
C ALA A 132 4.79 18.72 10.78
#